data_AF-T0JEE3-F1
#
_entry.id   AF-T0JEE3-F1
#
_cell.length_a   1.000
_cell.length_b   1.000
_cell.length_c   1.000
_cell.angle_alpha   90.00
_cell.angle_beta   90.00
_cell.angle_gamma   90.00
#
_symmetry.space_group_name_H-M   'P 1'
#
loop_
_entity.id
_entity.type
_entity.pdbx_description
1 polymer ?
#
loop_
_entity_poly.entity_id
_entity_poly.type
_entity_poly.pdbx_seq_one_letter_code
_entity_poly.pdbx_strand_id
1 'polypeptide(L)'
;MQKEAKFKESQVNILHYVAYSLLIAALGIVGYLYVDLNSQSSQDRNNAKKVVSFAELPLDVQKEYKSINEYKSLEMKLKNIQEQNKRLTTINRDVSPAPLVKSSADKNFEDLSEAPKGAKLIKEFASCYDMEMGSYIISWECKKNIISFINKHKDAKYFEIIPLVDDAEFTLYKNLENNDFIYDKLNVTQNSINKMKKLSQSGLAKHRAVEANWVIKVHTNKKAKVYSANYHLISHDGKRGILVRAYH
;
A
#
# COMPACT_ATOMS: atom_id res chain seq x y z
N MET A 1 43.72 -5.66 82.30
CA MET A 1 42.68 -4.96 81.52
C MET A 1 43.21 -4.03 80.41
N GLN A 2 44.37 -3.36 80.53
CA GLN A 2 44.89 -2.48 79.45
C GLN A 2 45.43 -3.20 78.18
N LYS A 3 45.84 -4.47 78.25
CA LYS A 3 46.33 -5.22 77.07
C LYS A 3 45.22 -5.69 76.12
N GLU A 4 44.01 -5.93 76.63
CA GLU A 4 42.89 -6.40 75.80
C GLU A 4 42.26 -5.29 74.96
N ALA A 5 42.24 -4.05 75.46
CA ALA A 5 41.76 -2.89 74.70
C ALA A 5 42.65 -2.56 73.49
N LYS A 6 43.98 -2.58 73.67
CA LYS A 6 44.94 -2.35 72.57
C LYS A 6 44.89 -3.43 71.48
N PHE A 7 44.62 -4.67 71.85
CA PHE A 7 44.48 -5.77 70.88
C PHE A 7 43.23 -5.61 70.01
N LYS A 8 42.11 -5.17 70.60
CA LYS A 8 40.86 -4.92 69.87
C LYS A 8 40.99 -3.77 68.88
N GLU A 9 41.67 -2.69 69.26
CA GLU A 9 41.91 -1.53 68.40
C GLU A 9 42.83 -1.86 67.20
N SER A 10 43.85 -2.70 67.42
CA SER A 10 44.71 -3.22 66.34
C SER A 10 43.94 -4.09 65.34
N GLN A 11 43.00 -4.92 65.80
CA GLN A 11 42.22 -5.78 64.90
C GLN A 11 41.22 -4.99 64.05
N VAL A 12 40.63 -3.91 64.57
CA VAL A 12 39.74 -3.03 63.80
C VAL A 12 40.51 -2.30 62.71
N ASN A 13 41.74 -1.85 62.99
CA ASN A 13 42.59 -1.21 61.98
C ASN A 13 42.97 -2.19 60.86
N ILE A 14 43.36 -3.43 61.21
CA ILE A 14 43.65 -4.48 60.23
C ILE A 14 42.41 -4.79 59.37
N LEU A 15 41.22 -4.85 59.97
CA LEU A 15 39.98 -5.10 59.24
C LEU A 15 39.67 -3.98 58.23
N HIS A 16 39.93 -2.72 58.58
CA HIS A 16 39.79 -1.59 57.65
C HIS A 16 40.83 -1.66 56.53
N TYR A 17 42.08 -2.01 56.81
CA TYR A 17 43.10 -2.20 55.76
C TYR A 17 42.74 -3.32 54.79
N VAL A 18 42.17 -4.42 55.28
CA VAL A 18 41.67 -5.52 54.44
C VAL A 18 40.45 -5.08 53.62
N ALA A 19 39.55 -4.29 54.20
CA ALA A 19 38.40 -3.76 53.47
C ALA A 19 38.81 -2.77 52.37
N TYR A 20 39.78 -1.87 52.64
CA TYR A 20 40.30 -0.93 51.65
C TYR A 20 41.08 -1.64 50.54
N SER A 21 41.86 -2.68 50.85
CA SER A 21 42.58 -3.44 49.83
C SER A 21 41.63 -4.20 48.91
N LEU A 22 40.53 -4.76 49.44
CA LEU A 22 39.48 -5.38 48.65
C LEU A 22 38.75 -4.37 47.75
N LEU A 23 38.50 -3.15 48.25
CA LEU A 23 37.85 -2.10 47.47
C LEU A 23 38.73 -1.62 46.31
N ILE A 24 40.04 -1.46 46.54
CA ILE A 24 41.00 -1.12 45.48
C ILE A 24 41.10 -2.25 44.45
N ALA A 25 41.12 -3.51 44.88
CA ALA A 25 41.12 -4.65 43.97
C ALA A 25 39.83 -4.69 43.12
N ALA A 26 38.67 -4.42 43.70
CA ALA A 26 37.40 -4.36 42.98
C ALA A 26 37.38 -3.22 41.95
N LEU A 27 37.87 -2.03 42.31
CA LEU A 27 38.00 -0.92 41.37
C LEU A 27 39.01 -1.22 40.25
N GLY A 28 40.10 -1.93 40.56
CA GLY A 28 41.06 -2.43 39.58
C GLY A 28 40.43 -3.43 38.61
N ILE A 29 39.58 -4.35 39.09
CA ILE A 29 38.83 -5.31 38.26
C ILE A 29 37.83 -4.57 37.37
N VAL A 30 37.09 -3.59 37.90
CA VAL A 30 36.15 -2.78 37.11
C VAL A 30 36.90 -1.96 36.05
N GLY A 31 38.05 -1.37 36.39
CA GLY A 31 38.90 -0.66 35.44
C GLY A 31 39.47 -1.58 34.35
N TYR A 32 39.92 -2.78 34.73
CA TYR A 32 40.37 -3.81 33.80
C TYR A 32 39.24 -4.25 32.86
N LEU A 33 38.05 -4.55 33.38
CA LEU A 33 36.88 -4.91 32.57
C LEU A 33 36.45 -3.76 31.66
N TYR A 34 36.54 -2.51 32.11
CA TYR A 34 36.24 -1.34 31.27
C TYR A 34 37.24 -1.21 30.12
N VAL A 35 38.54 -1.39 30.38
CA VAL A 35 39.58 -1.40 29.33
C VAL A 35 39.41 -2.60 28.39
N ASP A 36 39.11 -3.79 28.92
CA ASP A 36 38.91 -5.02 28.13
C ASP A 36 37.66 -4.93 27.23
N LEU A 37 36.52 -4.48 27.77
CA LEU A 37 35.30 -4.21 26.99
C LEU A 37 35.52 -3.11 25.93
N ASN A 38 36.30 -2.07 26.25
CA ASN A 38 36.63 -1.03 25.29
C ASN A 38 37.67 -1.48 24.25
N SER A 39 38.54 -2.45 24.60
CA SER A 39 39.49 -3.10 23.69
C SER A 39 38.79 -4.11 22.77
N GLN A 40 37.75 -4.80 23.22
CA GLN A 40 36.87 -5.63 22.38
C GLN A 40 36.10 -4.79 21.35
N SER A 41 35.71 -3.55 21.69
CA SER A 41 35.15 -2.60 20.71
C SER A 41 36.15 -2.20 19.60
N SER A 42 37.45 -2.42 19.83
CA SER A 42 38.54 -2.07 18.92
C SER A 42 39.20 -3.28 18.25
N GLN A 43 39.02 -4.50 18.77
CA GLN A 43 39.62 -5.72 18.21
C GLN A 43 38.70 -6.48 17.24
N ASP A 44 37.38 -6.24 17.26
CA ASP A 44 36.46 -6.62 16.16
C ASP A 44 36.56 -5.69 14.93
N ARG A 45 37.48 -4.70 14.95
CA ARG A 45 37.77 -3.85 13.77
C ARG A 45 38.93 -4.34 12.91
N ASN A 46 39.63 -5.41 13.28
CA ASN A 46 40.81 -5.89 12.54
C ASN A 46 40.66 -7.26 11.87
N ASN A 47 39.46 -7.86 11.88
CA ASN A 47 39.11 -8.76 10.78
C ASN A 47 38.82 -7.86 9.59
N ALA A 48 39.74 -7.86 8.62
CA ALA A 48 39.58 -7.18 7.35
C ALA A 48 38.16 -7.41 6.83
N LYS A 49 37.30 -6.39 6.99
CA LYS A 49 36.07 -6.28 6.23
C LYS A 49 36.56 -6.11 4.81
N LYS A 50 36.76 -7.24 4.12
CA LYS A 50 37.10 -7.29 2.71
C LYS A 50 36.09 -6.34 2.06
N VAL A 51 36.59 -5.21 1.58
CA VAL A 51 35.74 -4.24 0.88
C VAL A 51 35.36 -4.98 -0.40
N VAL A 52 34.22 -5.68 -0.35
CA VAL A 52 33.68 -6.40 -1.49
C VAL A 52 33.42 -5.32 -2.52
N SER A 53 34.28 -5.27 -3.53
CA SER A 53 34.08 -4.34 -4.63
C SER A 53 32.87 -4.83 -5.43
N PHE A 54 32.16 -3.92 -6.09
CA PHE A 54 31.00 -4.27 -6.90
C PHE A 54 31.29 -5.42 -7.89
N ALA A 55 32.51 -5.49 -8.42
CA ALA A 55 32.96 -6.53 -9.34
C ALA A 55 33.07 -7.93 -8.72
N GLU A 56 33.09 -8.04 -7.39
CA GLU A 56 33.17 -9.30 -6.65
C GLU A 56 31.79 -9.85 -6.24
N LEU A 57 30.70 -9.13 -6.54
CA LEU A 57 29.33 -9.59 -6.25
C LEU A 57 28.89 -10.69 -7.22
N PRO A 58 27.96 -11.57 -6.84
CA PRO A 58 27.32 -12.52 -7.77
C PRO A 58 26.70 -11.80 -8.99
N LEU A 59 26.80 -12.40 -10.19
CA LEU A 59 26.40 -11.77 -11.46
C LEU A 59 24.91 -11.42 -11.54
N ASP A 60 24.06 -12.17 -10.84
CA ASP A 60 22.64 -11.91 -10.65
C ASP A 60 22.41 -10.64 -9.82
N VAL A 61 23.19 -10.45 -8.73
CA VAL A 61 23.15 -9.24 -7.89
C VAL A 61 23.71 -8.03 -8.61
N GLN A 62 24.79 -8.20 -9.40
CA GLN A 62 25.35 -7.11 -10.21
C GLN A 62 24.37 -6.62 -11.29
N LYS A 63 23.58 -7.53 -11.89
CA LYS A 63 22.56 -7.18 -12.91
C LYS A 63 21.38 -6.41 -12.32
N GLU A 64 21.07 -6.61 -11.04
CA GLU A 64 19.95 -5.95 -10.37
C GLU A 64 20.36 -4.65 -9.67
N TYR A 65 21.66 -4.43 -9.45
CA TYR A 65 22.20 -3.22 -8.84
C TYR A 65 22.07 -2.00 -9.76
N LYS A 66 21.04 -1.19 -9.51
CA LYS A 66 20.91 0.14 -10.09
C LYS A 66 21.76 1.12 -9.30
N SER A 67 22.58 1.91 -9.98
CA SER A 67 23.46 2.86 -9.32
C SER A 67 22.64 3.88 -8.51
N ILE A 68 23.19 4.37 -7.39
CA ILE A 68 22.57 5.43 -6.57
C ILE A 68 22.21 6.66 -7.43
N ASN A 69 22.98 6.92 -8.48
CA ASN A 69 22.74 8.00 -9.42
C ASN A 69 21.48 7.75 -10.26
N GLU A 70 21.21 6.51 -10.66
CA GLU A 70 19.95 6.14 -11.33
C GLU A 70 18.76 6.28 -10.39
N TYR A 71 18.88 5.84 -9.12
CA TYR A 71 17.81 6.02 -8.13
C TYR A 71 17.49 7.50 -7.88
N LYS A 72 18.53 8.33 -7.69
CA LYS A 72 18.38 9.79 -7.56
C LYS A 72 17.79 10.43 -8.82
N SER A 73 18.18 9.95 -10.01
CA SER A 73 17.59 10.42 -11.27
C SER A 73 16.12 10.04 -11.40
N LEU A 74 15.73 8.87 -10.89
CA LEU A 74 14.35 8.40 -10.91
C LEU A 74 13.49 9.18 -9.90
N GLU A 75 14.04 9.48 -8.72
CA GLU A 75 13.41 10.35 -7.72
C GLU A 75 13.21 11.78 -8.26
N MET A 76 14.21 12.34 -8.95
CA MET A 76 14.08 13.65 -9.61
C MET A 76 13.04 13.63 -10.74
N LYS A 77 12.99 12.57 -11.55
CA LYS A 77 11.96 12.39 -12.58
C LYS A 77 10.56 12.31 -11.97
N LEU A 78 10.39 11.58 -10.87
CA LEU A 78 9.12 11.48 -10.14
C LEU A 78 8.67 12.83 -9.57
N LYS A 79 9.59 13.59 -8.95
CA LYS A 79 9.28 14.95 -8.46
C LYS A 79 8.88 15.89 -9.60
N ASN A 80 9.60 15.85 -10.73
CA ASN A 80 9.26 16.65 -11.91
C ASN A 80 7.89 16.28 -12.50
N ILE A 81 7.54 14.99 -12.58
CA ILE A 81 6.22 14.54 -13.05
C ILE A 81 5.12 15.00 -12.08
N GLN A 82 5.34 14.90 -10.77
CA GLN A 82 4.39 15.38 -9.76
C GLN A 82 4.19 16.90 -9.86
N GLU A 83 5.26 17.65 -10.11
CA GLU A 83 5.19 19.10 -10.26
C GLU A 83 4.54 19.52 -11.58
N GLN A 84 4.82 18.81 -12.69
CA GLN A 84 4.14 18.99 -13.96
C GLN A 84 2.64 18.71 -13.85
N ASN A 85 2.25 17.63 -13.16
CA ASN A 85 0.84 17.31 -12.90
C ASN A 85 0.16 18.38 -12.02
N LYS A 86 0.85 18.90 -11.01
CA LYS A 86 0.35 20.06 -10.24
C LYS A 86 0.13 21.28 -11.12
N ARG A 87 1.09 21.61 -12.00
CA ARG A 87 0.96 22.74 -12.93
C ARG A 87 -0.18 22.53 -13.94
N LEU A 88 -0.36 21.31 -14.47
CA LEU A 88 -1.50 20.95 -15.32
C LEU A 88 -2.85 21.10 -14.59
N THR A 89 -2.91 20.81 -13.29
CA THR A 89 -4.12 21.05 -12.48
C THR A 89 -4.35 22.53 -12.16
N THR A 90 -3.31 23.38 -12.19
CA THR A 90 -3.43 24.83 -12.01
C THR A 90 -3.80 25.54 -13.31
N ILE A 91 -3.24 25.12 -14.46
CA ILE A 91 -3.57 25.68 -15.78
C ILE A 91 -5.03 25.39 -16.17
N ASN A 92 -5.57 24.23 -15.79
CA ASN A 92 -6.99 23.89 -15.99
C ASN A 92 -7.96 24.65 -15.06
N ARG A 93 -7.48 25.50 -14.13
CA ARG A 93 -8.31 26.37 -13.29
C ARG A 93 -8.52 27.77 -13.89
N ASP A 94 -7.62 28.23 -14.75
CA ASP A 94 -7.67 29.59 -15.33
C ASP A 94 -8.28 29.64 -16.75
N VAL A 95 -8.54 28.48 -17.37
CA VAL A 95 -9.49 28.38 -18.49
C VAL A 95 -10.87 28.18 -17.88
N SER A 96 -11.71 29.21 -17.97
CA SER A 96 -13.09 29.25 -17.47
C SER A 96 -13.77 27.88 -17.51
N PRO A 97 -13.97 27.22 -16.36
CA PRO A 97 -14.76 26.01 -16.35
C PRO A 97 -16.21 26.42 -16.62
N ALA A 98 -16.79 25.86 -17.69
CA ALA A 98 -18.23 25.64 -17.75
C ALA A 98 -18.67 25.10 -16.37
N PRO A 99 -19.75 25.62 -15.79
CA PRO A 99 -19.94 25.67 -14.35
C PRO A 99 -19.74 24.29 -13.72
N LEU A 100 -18.64 24.18 -12.97
CA LEU A 100 -18.36 23.06 -12.09
C LEU A 100 -19.53 22.95 -11.12
N VAL A 101 -20.35 21.93 -11.34
CA VAL A 101 -21.33 21.47 -10.38
C VAL A 101 -20.60 21.24 -9.07
N LYS A 102 -20.91 22.10 -8.09
CA LYS A 102 -20.49 22.00 -6.70
C LYS A 102 -20.51 20.52 -6.29
N SER A 103 -19.37 20.01 -5.82
CA SER A 103 -19.29 18.72 -5.16
C SER A 103 -20.16 18.78 -3.90
N SER A 104 -21.42 18.42 -4.05
CA SER A 104 -22.25 18.00 -2.93
C SER A 104 -21.76 16.61 -2.53
N ALA A 105 -20.82 16.59 -1.58
CA ALA A 105 -21.04 15.72 -0.43
C ALA A 105 -22.47 16.00 0.06
N ASP A 106 -23.28 14.95 0.21
CA ASP A 106 -24.75 14.96 0.30
C ASP A 106 -25.53 15.34 -0.96
N LYS A 107 -25.71 14.37 -1.87
CA LYS A 107 -26.98 14.16 -2.58
C LYS A 107 -27.17 12.66 -2.85
N ASN A 108 -27.98 12.02 -2.01
CA ASN A 108 -28.62 10.71 -2.21
C ASN A 108 -27.76 9.70 -2.98
N PHE A 109 -26.87 9.02 -2.26
CA PHE A 109 -26.48 7.67 -2.64
C PHE A 109 -27.75 6.83 -2.55
N GLU A 110 -28.56 6.82 -3.61
CA GLU A 110 -29.65 5.86 -3.76
C GLU A 110 -29.03 4.50 -3.50
N ASP A 111 -29.53 3.85 -2.45
CA ASP A 111 -29.13 2.53 -2.03
C ASP A 111 -28.98 1.67 -3.28
N LEU A 112 -27.77 1.12 -3.49
CA LEU A 112 -27.42 0.28 -4.63
C LEU A 112 -28.09 -1.07 -4.43
N SER A 113 -29.41 -1.03 -4.51
CA SER A 113 -30.34 -2.10 -4.29
C SER A 113 -30.28 -3.04 -5.50
N GLU A 114 -30.33 -4.34 -5.20
CA GLU A 114 -30.25 -5.41 -6.19
C GLU A 114 -31.35 -5.31 -7.25
N ALA A 115 -31.16 -6.06 -8.35
CA ALA A 115 -32.18 -6.21 -9.38
C ALA A 115 -33.55 -6.51 -8.75
N PRO A 116 -34.64 -5.85 -9.18
CA PRO A 116 -35.97 -6.11 -8.63
C PRO A 116 -36.34 -7.58 -8.77
N LYS A 117 -36.82 -8.19 -7.69
CA LYS A 117 -37.30 -9.57 -7.71
C LYS A 117 -38.42 -9.72 -8.75
N GLY A 118 -38.25 -10.64 -9.69
CA GLY A 118 -39.20 -10.91 -10.78
C GLY A 118 -38.94 -10.12 -12.08
N ALA A 119 -37.93 -9.26 -12.14
CA ALA A 119 -37.54 -8.59 -13.38
C ALA A 119 -36.92 -9.60 -14.37
N LYS A 120 -37.28 -9.50 -15.66
CA LYS A 120 -36.80 -10.45 -16.67
C LYS A 120 -35.48 -9.98 -17.25
N LEU A 121 -34.42 -10.74 -17.00
CA LEU A 121 -33.08 -10.49 -17.54
C LEU A 121 -33.06 -10.60 -19.07
N ILE A 122 -32.50 -9.59 -19.72
CA ILE A 122 -32.14 -9.63 -21.14
C ILE A 122 -30.83 -10.42 -21.28
N LYS A 123 -30.78 -11.40 -22.18
CA LYS A 123 -29.62 -12.30 -22.36
C LYS A 123 -28.35 -11.57 -22.79
N GLU A 124 -28.51 -10.53 -23.59
CA GLU A 124 -27.40 -9.69 -24.04
C GLU A 124 -26.91 -8.78 -22.92
N PHE A 125 -25.61 -8.47 -22.93
CA PHE A 125 -25.00 -7.52 -22.02
C PHE A 125 -23.96 -6.67 -22.76
N ALA A 126 -23.76 -5.43 -22.32
CA ALA A 126 -22.59 -4.66 -22.73
C ALA A 126 -21.37 -5.16 -21.95
N SER A 127 -20.22 -5.24 -22.60
CA SER A 127 -18.96 -5.52 -21.92
C SER A 127 -17.89 -4.50 -22.30
N CYS A 128 -17.09 -4.17 -21.31
CA CYS A 128 -15.89 -3.35 -21.42
C CYS A 128 -14.74 -4.10 -20.75
N TYR A 129 -13.67 -4.34 -21.50
CA TYR A 129 -12.51 -5.12 -21.06
C TYR A 129 -11.18 -4.38 -21.24
N ASP A 130 -11.24 -3.14 -21.70
CA ASP A 130 -10.15 -2.30 -22.18
C ASP A 130 -9.76 -1.19 -21.18
N MET A 131 -10.22 -1.25 -19.93
CA MET A 131 -9.85 -0.24 -18.94
C MET A 131 -8.38 -0.39 -18.50
N GLU A 132 -7.72 0.74 -18.29
CA GLU A 132 -6.33 0.77 -17.83
C GLU A 132 -6.15 0.25 -16.39
N MET A 133 -4.93 -0.18 -16.07
CA MET A 133 -4.57 -0.71 -14.75
C MET A 133 -4.77 0.34 -13.67
N GLY A 134 -5.51 0.00 -12.61
CA GLY A 134 -5.80 0.90 -11.49
C GLY A 134 -6.72 2.07 -11.84
N SER A 135 -7.17 2.17 -13.09
CA SER A 135 -8.04 3.25 -13.54
C SER A 135 -9.52 2.90 -13.32
N TYR A 136 -10.28 3.88 -12.86
CA TYR A 136 -11.74 3.85 -12.86
C TYR A 136 -12.35 4.66 -14.01
N ILE A 137 -11.53 5.34 -14.81
CA ILE A 137 -11.96 6.17 -15.93
C ILE A 137 -12.40 5.29 -17.09
N ILE A 138 -13.65 5.43 -17.49
CA ILE A 138 -14.23 4.67 -18.62
C ILE A 138 -13.61 5.14 -19.93
N SER A 139 -13.07 4.19 -20.71
CA SER A 139 -12.55 4.44 -22.06
C SER A 139 -13.65 4.92 -23.01
N TRP A 140 -13.26 5.55 -24.11
CA TRP A 140 -14.22 6.00 -25.11
C TRP A 140 -14.98 4.84 -25.75
N GLU A 141 -14.27 3.75 -26.06
CA GLU A 141 -14.83 2.50 -26.59
C GLU A 141 -15.84 1.89 -25.63
N CYS A 142 -15.50 1.80 -24.34
CA CYS A 142 -16.41 1.31 -23.32
C CYS A 142 -17.67 2.18 -23.22
N LYS A 143 -17.51 3.51 -23.18
CA LYS A 143 -18.63 4.44 -23.16
C LYS A 143 -19.55 4.24 -24.38
N LYS A 144 -18.97 4.07 -25.56
CA LYS A 144 -19.71 3.81 -26.81
C LYS A 144 -20.47 2.48 -26.74
N ASN A 145 -19.86 1.43 -26.22
CA ASN A 145 -20.49 0.12 -26.06
C ASN A 145 -21.67 0.17 -25.08
N ILE A 146 -21.51 0.83 -23.93
CA ILE A 146 -22.59 1.04 -22.96
C ILE A 146 -23.74 1.81 -23.58
N ILE A 147 -23.46 2.93 -24.25
CA ILE A 147 -24.48 3.77 -24.91
C ILE A 147 -25.22 2.99 -26.01
N SER A 148 -24.49 2.24 -26.83
CA SER A 148 -25.08 1.40 -27.89
C SER A 148 -26.04 0.36 -27.31
N PHE A 149 -25.63 -0.30 -26.22
CA PHE A 149 -26.47 -1.27 -25.52
C PHE A 149 -27.74 -0.65 -24.93
N ILE A 150 -27.65 0.50 -24.25
CA ILE A 150 -28.82 1.22 -23.74
C ILE A 150 -29.76 1.62 -24.88
N ASN A 151 -29.21 2.09 -26.01
CA ASN A 151 -30.00 2.47 -27.17
C ASN A 151 -30.69 1.29 -27.85
N LYS A 152 -30.11 0.08 -27.75
CA LYS A 152 -30.73 -1.15 -28.25
C LYS A 152 -31.89 -1.60 -27.35
N HIS A 153 -31.77 -1.39 -26.04
CA HIS A 153 -32.71 -1.85 -25.01
C HIS A 153 -33.37 -0.67 -24.28
N LYS A 154 -33.95 0.29 -25.04
CA LYS A 154 -34.54 1.53 -24.50
C LYS A 154 -35.77 1.30 -23.60
N ASP A 155 -36.40 0.15 -23.76
CA ASP A 155 -37.58 -0.32 -23.02
C ASP A 155 -37.20 -1.09 -21.74
N ALA A 156 -35.91 -1.33 -21.49
CA ALA A 156 -35.45 -1.84 -20.21
C ALA A 156 -35.68 -0.80 -19.11
N LYS A 157 -36.30 -1.25 -18.02
CA LYS A 157 -36.60 -0.39 -16.86
C LYS A 157 -35.41 -0.27 -15.92
N TYR A 158 -34.55 -1.30 -15.89
CA TYR A 158 -33.43 -1.36 -14.97
C TYR A 158 -32.14 -1.81 -15.64
N PHE A 159 -31.01 -1.25 -15.20
CA PHE A 159 -29.67 -1.63 -15.62
C PHE A 159 -28.81 -2.04 -14.41
N GLU A 160 -28.22 -3.24 -14.49
CA GLU A 160 -27.23 -3.72 -13.51
C GLU A 160 -25.83 -3.41 -14.03
N ILE A 161 -24.98 -2.87 -13.17
CA ILE A 161 -23.57 -2.65 -13.43
C ILE A 161 -22.75 -3.66 -12.63
N ILE A 162 -21.97 -4.48 -13.31
CA ILE A 162 -21.07 -5.46 -12.69
C ILE A 162 -19.63 -5.03 -13.00
N PRO A 163 -18.88 -4.52 -12.01
CA PRO A 163 -17.49 -4.15 -12.22
C PRO A 163 -16.60 -5.39 -12.36
N LEU A 164 -15.58 -5.27 -13.21
CA LEU A 164 -14.54 -6.27 -13.47
C LEU A 164 -13.17 -5.67 -13.15
N VAL A 165 -12.44 -6.34 -12.27
CA VAL A 165 -11.05 -6.02 -11.94
C VAL A 165 -10.14 -7.16 -12.33
N ASP A 166 -8.91 -6.87 -12.71
CA ASP A 166 -7.92 -7.90 -13.01
C ASP A 166 -7.04 -8.16 -11.78
N ASP A 167 -6.76 -9.43 -11.49
CA ASP A 167 -5.97 -9.81 -10.31
C ASP A 167 -4.52 -9.29 -10.41
N ALA A 168 -4.02 -9.05 -11.63
CA ALA A 168 -2.69 -8.46 -11.84
C ALA A 168 -2.62 -6.99 -11.41
N GLU A 169 -3.74 -6.25 -11.35
CA GLU A 169 -3.80 -4.86 -10.83
C GLU A 169 -3.41 -4.79 -9.34
N PHE A 170 -3.43 -5.94 -8.65
CA PHE A 170 -3.17 -6.07 -7.21
C PHE A 170 -1.91 -6.90 -6.92
N THR A 171 -0.99 -7.00 -7.88
CA THR A 171 0.27 -7.74 -7.73
C THR A 171 1.12 -7.23 -6.57
N LEU A 172 1.04 -5.94 -6.23
CA LEU A 172 1.71 -5.39 -5.04
C LEU A 172 1.34 -6.18 -3.78
N TYR A 173 0.07 -6.53 -3.61
CA TYR A 173 -0.36 -7.33 -2.46
C TYR A 173 0.25 -8.71 -2.49
N LYS A 174 0.29 -9.39 -3.65
CA LYS A 174 0.98 -10.69 -3.80
C LYS A 174 2.45 -10.63 -3.40
N ASN A 175 3.13 -9.53 -3.73
CA ASN A 175 4.53 -9.34 -3.35
C ASN A 175 4.70 -9.11 -1.84
N LEU A 176 3.73 -8.46 -1.19
CA LEU A 176 3.72 -8.30 0.26
C LEU A 176 3.40 -9.62 0.98
N GLU A 177 2.57 -10.48 0.39
CA GLU A 177 2.21 -11.78 0.94
C GLU A 177 3.42 -12.72 1.09
N ASN A 178 4.43 -12.58 0.23
CA ASN A 178 5.62 -13.42 0.20
C ASN A 178 6.85 -12.79 0.90
N ASN A 179 6.64 -11.84 1.82
CA ASN A 179 7.73 -11.07 2.42
C ASN A 179 7.76 -11.18 3.95
N ASP A 180 8.66 -12.03 4.46
CA ASP A 180 8.85 -12.31 5.90
C ASP A 180 9.18 -11.05 6.72
N PHE A 181 9.89 -10.07 6.12
CA PHE A 181 10.21 -8.81 6.80
C PHE A 181 8.95 -8.00 7.16
N ILE A 182 7.92 -8.02 6.30
CA ILE A 182 6.66 -7.30 6.55
C ILE A 182 5.94 -7.88 7.78
N TYR A 183 5.96 -9.21 7.93
CA TYR A 183 5.30 -9.89 9.04
C TYR A 183 5.99 -9.60 10.38
N ASP A 184 7.31 -9.75 10.42
CA ASP A 184 8.06 -9.66 11.67
C ASP A 184 8.30 -8.23 12.15
N LYS A 185 8.42 -7.26 11.23
CA LYS A 185 8.78 -5.86 11.58
C LYS A 185 7.60 -4.91 11.64
N LEU A 186 6.54 -5.15 10.87
CA LEU A 186 5.37 -4.26 10.81
C LEU A 186 4.17 -4.80 11.59
N ASN A 187 4.28 -5.98 12.21
CA ASN A 187 3.19 -6.67 12.91
C ASN A 187 1.94 -6.79 12.02
N VAL A 188 2.15 -6.98 10.72
CA VAL A 188 1.11 -7.24 9.73
C VAL A 188 0.96 -8.76 9.63
N THR A 189 -0.25 -9.26 9.35
CA THR A 189 -0.46 -10.70 9.13
C THR A 189 -0.85 -10.94 7.67
N GLN A 190 -0.66 -12.16 7.17
CA GLN A 190 -1.17 -12.58 5.87
C GLN A 190 -2.67 -12.28 5.72
N ASN A 191 -3.46 -12.50 6.79
CA ASN A 191 -4.88 -12.18 6.81
C ASN A 191 -5.14 -10.67 6.65
N SER A 192 -4.32 -9.82 7.26
CA SER A 192 -4.39 -8.37 7.09
C SER A 192 -4.10 -7.96 5.65
N ILE A 193 -3.08 -8.55 5.01
CA ILE A 193 -2.74 -8.28 3.60
C ILE A 193 -3.88 -8.71 2.69
N ASN A 194 -4.42 -9.92 2.89
CA ASN A 194 -5.56 -10.43 2.13
C ASN A 194 -6.80 -9.53 2.27
N LYS A 195 -7.07 -9.02 3.49
CA LYS A 195 -8.15 -8.06 3.73
C LYS A 195 -7.93 -6.75 2.99
N MET A 196 -6.72 -6.19 3.04
CA MET A 196 -6.39 -4.97 2.29
C MET A 196 -6.53 -5.19 0.78
N LYS A 197 -6.07 -6.32 0.25
CA LYS A 197 -6.24 -6.68 -1.16
C LYS A 197 -7.73 -6.69 -1.55
N LYS A 198 -8.58 -7.36 -0.78
CA LYS A 198 -10.03 -7.43 -1.02
C LYS A 198 -10.70 -6.05 -0.95
N LEU A 199 -10.30 -5.22 0.01
CA LEU A 199 -10.82 -3.85 0.14
C LEU A 199 -10.41 -2.98 -1.05
N SER A 200 -9.16 -3.07 -1.49
CA SER A 200 -8.67 -2.34 -2.67
C SER A 200 -9.34 -2.80 -3.96
N GLN A 201 -9.54 -4.12 -4.14
CA GLN A 201 -10.32 -4.68 -5.24
C GLN A 201 -11.75 -4.12 -5.26
N SER A 202 -12.42 -4.18 -4.10
CA SER A 202 -13.79 -3.67 -3.94
C SER A 202 -13.87 -2.17 -4.16
N GLY A 203 -12.89 -1.40 -3.69
CA GLY A 203 -12.81 0.04 -3.87
C GLY A 203 -12.70 0.43 -5.34
N LEU A 204 -11.74 -0.16 -6.07
CA LEU A 204 -11.58 0.09 -7.50
C LEU A 204 -12.83 -0.32 -8.29
N ALA A 205 -13.36 -1.51 -8.00
CA ALA A 205 -14.59 -2.01 -8.62
C ALA A 205 -15.76 -1.05 -8.38
N LYS A 206 -15.91 -0.53 -7.16
CA LYS A 206 -16.95 0.43 -6.80
C LYS A 206 -16.82 1.73 -7.57
N HIS A 207 -15.61 2.28 -7.67
CA HIS A 207 -15.37 3.49 -8.46
C HIS A 207 -15.71 3.31 -9.93
N ARG A 208 -15.32 2.17 -10.55
CA ARG A 208 -15.72 1.82 -11.91
C ARG A 208 -17.25 1.79 -12.07
N ALA A 209 -17.95 1.15 -11.12
CA ALA A 209 -19.40 1.09 -11.17
C ALA A 209 -20.08 2.47 -11.05
N VAL A 210 -19.54 3.37 -10.23
CA VAL A 210 -20.01 4.75 -10.10
C VAL A 210 -19.84 5.53 -11.42
N GLU A 211 -18.70 5.39 -12.09
CA GLU A 211 -18.48 6.03 -13.39
C GLU A 211 -19.46 5.51 -14.46
N ALA A 212 -19.69 4.18 -14.50
CA ALA A 212 -20.66 3.62 -15.44
C ALA A 212 -22.07 4.11 -15.13
N ASN A 213 -22.45 4.20 -13.86
CA ASN A 213 -23.75 4.74 -13.47
C ASN A 213 -23.93 6.15 -14.02
N TRP A 214 -22.89 7.00 -13.93
CA TRP A 214 -22.90 8.33 -14.53
C TRP A 214 -23.11 8.30 -16.05
N VAL A 215 -22.41 7.43 -16.77
CA VAL A 215 -22.60 7.26 -18.23
C VAL A 215 -24.05 6.90 -18.56
N ILE A 216 -24.63 5.91 -17.86
CA ILE A 216 -26.01 5.47 -18.09
C ILE A 216 -27.01 6.59 -17.75
N LYS A 217 -26.86 7.23 -16.58
CA LYS A 217 -27.77 8.28 -16.11
C LYS A 217 -27.73 9.52 -17.00
N VAL A 218 -26.55 9.95 -17.46
CA VAL A 218 -26.43 11.09 -18.40
C VAL A 218 -27.12 10.76 -19.72
N HIS A 219 -26.85 9.58 -20.28
CA HIS A 219 -27.43 9.18 -21.57
C HIS A 219 -28.95 9.00 -21.53
N THR A 220 -29.49 8.53 -20.39
CA THR A 220 -30.93 8.28 -20.20
C THR A 220 -31.69 9.47 -19.62
N ASN A 221 -31.07 10.66 -19.53
CA ASN A 221 -31.65 11.84 -18.87
C ASN A 221 -32.15 11.54 -17.44
N LYS A 222 -31.39 10.72 -16.72
CA LYS A 222 -31.65 10.23 -15.35
C LYS A 222 -32.93 9.39 -15.17
N LYS A 223 -33.60 9.00 -16.27
CA LYS A 223 -34.86 8.23 -16.22
C LYS A 223 -34.65 6.75 -15.89
N ALA A 224 -33.51 6.18 -16.28
CA ALA A 224 -33.24 4.77 -16.02
C ALA A 224 -32.93 4.51 -14.54
N LYS A 225 -33.45 3.39 -14.02
CA LYS A 225 -33.02 2.86 -12.72
C LYS A 225 -31.74 2.06 -12.93
N VAL A 226 -30.71 2.40 -12.18
CA VAL A 226 -29.38 1.82 -12.35
C VAL A 226 -28.90 1.38 -10.98
N TYR A 227 -28.35 0.17 -10.91
CA TYR A 227 -27.79 -0.38 -9.69
C TYR A 227 -26.43 -1.01 -9.95
N SER A 228 -25.57 -0.96 -8.95
CA SER A 228 -24.30 -1.69 -8.94
C SER A 228 -24.56 -3.03 -8.30
N ALA A 229 -24.03 -4.10 -8.88
CA ALA A 229 -23.97 -5.38 -8.23
C ALA A 229 -23.23 -5.28 -6.88
N ASN A 230 -23.65 -6.09 -5.91
CA ASN A 230 -22.99 -6.23 -4.60
C ASN A 230 -21.70 -7.06 -4.67
N TYR A 231 -21.35 -7.56 -5.85
CA TYR A 231 -20.15 -8.32 -6.13
C TYR A 231 -19.38 -7.67 -7.29
N HIS A 232 -18.10 -8.01 -7.39
CA HIS A 232 -17.26 -7.69 -8.53
C HIS A 232 -16.70 -8.97 -9.13
N LEU A 233 -16.39 -8.93 -10.42
CA LEU A 233 -15.71 -10.02 -11.11
C LEU A 233 -14.21 -9.82 -11.02
N ILE A 234 -13.48 -10.92 -10.88
CA ILE A 234 -12.02 -10.95 -10.93
C ILE A 234 -11.63 -11.66 -12.21
N SER A 235 -10.88 -10.97 -13.07
CA SER A 235 -10.25 -11.51 -14.26
C SER A 235 -8.88 -12.11 -13.92
N HIS A 236 -8.52 -13.15 -14.65
CA HIS A 236 -7.18 -13.74 -14.66
C HIS A 236 -6.49 -13.64 -16.04
N ASP A 237 -7.16 -13.02 -17.03
CA ASP A 237 -6.72 -12.91 -18.42
C ASP A 237 -6.46 -11.46 -18.86
N GLY A 238 -6.23 -10.55 -17.90
CA GLY A 238 -5.92 -9.15 -18.17
C GLY A 238 -7.12 -8.25 -18.48
N LYS A 239 -8.34 -8.80 -18.48
CA LYS A 239 -9.57 -8.06 -18.77
C LYS A 239 -9.96 -7.17 -17.59
N ARG A 240 -10.22 -5.90 -17.90
CA ARG A 240 -10.56 -4.88 -16.89
C ARG A 240 -11.71 -4.05 -17.39
N GLY A 241 -12.71 -3.85 -16.55
CA GLY A 241 -13.75 -2.90 -16.89
C GLY A 241 -15.07 -3.18 -16.22
N ILE A 242 -16.13 -3.29 -17.03
CA ILE A 242 -17.51 -3.23 -16.57
C ILE A 242 -18.38 -4.09 -17.50
N LEU A 243 -19.34 -4.79 -16.93
CA LEU A 243 -20.44 -5.39 -17.65
C LEU A 243 -21.74 -4.66 -17.29
N VAL A 244 -22.60 -4.45 -18.28
CA VAL A 244 -23.92 -3.86 -18.06
C VAL A 244 -25.00 -4.82 -18.54
N ARG A 245 -25.89 -5.22 -17.64
CA ARG A 245 -27.09 -6.01 -17.95
C ARG A 245 -28.33 -5.14 -17.89
N ALA A 246 -29.38 -5.58 -18.57
CA ALA A 246 -30.65 -4.87 -18.65
C ALA A 246 -31.82 -5.79 -18.29
N TYR A 247 -32.88 -5.21 -17.74
CA TYR A 247 -34.04 -5.92 -17.21
C TYR A 247 -35.33 -5.18 -17.58
N HIS A 248 -36.36 -5.94 -17.97
CA HIS A 248 -37.72 -5.44 -18.17
C HIS A 248 -38.58 -5.52 -16.89
#